data_AF-A0A258FM30-F1
#
_entry.id   AF-A0A258FM30-F1
#
_cell.length_a   1.000
_cell.length_b   1.000
_cell.length_c   1.000
_cell.angle_alpha   90.00
_cell.angle_beta   90.00
_cell.angle_gamma   90.00
#
_symmetry.space_group_name_H-M   'P 1'
#
loop_
_entity.id
_entity.type
_entity.pdbx_description
1 polymer ?
#
loop_
_entity_poly.entity_id
_entity_poly.type
_entity_poly.pdbx_seq_one_letter_code
_entity_poly.pdbx_strand_id
1 'polypeptide(L)'
;MMADHETETDTRSEEAWVVATNPDFPIRARNVNWFLERGGAIKEVRLTESEAGEWSVWLRLAGRSGEHRLAMFKSDAPRVYRDVARAIAMCRDDFAYFGPITLSTDRQPSGAGALPSASQDLGTA
;
A
#
# COMPACT_ATOMS: atom_id res chain seq x y z
N MET A 1 30.58 7.40 -41.07
CA MET A 1 30.30 8.07 -39.79
C MET A 1 29.03 7.42 -39.26
N MET A 2 29.16 6.39 -38.43
CA MET A 2 28.05 5.77 -37.71
C MET A 2 28.38 5.96 -36.24
N ALA A 3 27.54 6.71 -35.55
CA ALA A 3 27.61 6.89 -34.10
C ALA A 3 26.45 6.11 -33.49
N ASP A 4 26.83 5.33 -32.50
CA ASP A 4 26.10 4.25 -31.86
C ASP A 4 24.78 4.64 -31.21
N HIS A 5 23.91 3.63 -31.11
CA HIS A 5 22.73 3.60 -30.28
C HIS A 5 23.10 3.81 -28.80
N GLU A 6 22.68 4.93 -28.21
CA GLU A 6 22.55 5.05 -26.76
C GLU A 6 21.07 5.21 -26.42
N THR A 7 20.42 4.06 -26.26
CA THR A 7 19.19 3.91 -25.46
C THR A 7 19.54 4.26 -24.02
N GLU A 8 19.31 5.52 -23.65
CA GLU A 8 19.50 5.99 -22.28
C GLU A 8 18.45 5.36 -21.37
N THR A 9 18.92 4.29 -20.76
CA THR A 9 18.33 3.43 -19.75
C THR A 9 17.47 4.15 -18.70
N ASP A 10 16.19 3.81 -18.74
CA ASP A 10 15.19 3.72 -17.67
C ASP A 10 15.78 3.38 -16.28
N THR A 11 16.30 4.37 -15.54
CA THR A 11 16.90 4.17 -14.20
C THR A 11 16.60 5.29 -13.20
N ARG A 12 15.53 6.09 -13.40
CA ARG A 12 15.23 7.21 -12.49
C ARG A 12 13.75 7.40 -12.16
N SER A 13 13.05 6.31 -11.87
CA SER A 13 11.74 6.38 -11.19
C SER A 13 11.54 5.23 -10.20
N GLU A 14 12.63 4.79 -9.56
CA GLU A 14 12.63 4.16 -8.23
C GLU A 14 12.09 5.16 -7.18
N GLU A 15 10.87 5.63 -7.34
CA GLU A 15 10.10 6.16 -6.23
C GLU A 15 9.68 4.95 -5.41
N ALA A 16 10.61 4.50 -4.55
CA ALA A 16 10.32 3.58 -3.47
C ALA A 16 8.97 3.98 -2.86
N TRP A 17 8.18 3.00 -2.43
CA TRP A 17 6.99 3.23 -1.63
C TRP A 17 7.41 3.86 -0.30
N VAL A 18 7.80 5.13 -0.32
CA VAL A 18 7.97 5.93 0.88
C VAL A 18 6.58 5.99 1.44
N VAL A 19 6.40 5.43 2.64
CA VAL A 19 5.30 5.76 3.54
C VAL A 19 5.50 7.24 3.88
N ALA A 20 5.31 8.10 2.88
CA ALA A 20 5.23 9.52 3.10
C ALA A 20 3.98 9.67 3.95
N THR A 21 4.10 10.47 4.99
CA THR A 21 3.08 10.94 5.91
C THR A 21 2.01 11.76 5.17
N ASN A 22 1.53 11.23 4.04
CA ASN A 22 0.53 11.82 3.19
C ASN A 22 -0.81 11.41 3.81
N PRO A 23 -1.71 12.35 4.11
CA PRO A 23 -3.00 11.99 4.66
C PRO A 23 -3.67 10.98 3.73
N ASP A 24 -4.01 9.81 4.26
CA ASP A 24 -4.75 8.78 3.55
C ASP A 24 -5.94 9.43 2.84
N PHE A 25 -5.92 9.47 1.51
CA PHE A 25 -7.07 9.97 0.77
C PHE A 25 -8.03 8.80 0.56
N PRO A 26 -9.13 8.69 1.31
CA PRO A 26 -10.09 7.62 1.11
C PRO A 26 -10.67 7.72 -0.29
N ILE A 27 -10.68 6.61 -1.01
CA ILE A 27 -11.38 6.48 -2.29
C ILE A 27 -12.41 5.36 -2.23
N ARG A 28 -13.59 5.61 -2.79
CA ARG A 28 -14.67 4.62 -2.84
C ARG A 28 -14.52 3.76 -4.09
N ALA A 29 -14.84 2.46 -4.00
CA ALA A 29 -14.80 1.55 -5.14
C ALA A 29 -15.57 2.09 -6.36
N ARG A 30 -16.76 2.68 -6.14
CA ARG A 30 -17.55 3.32 -7.21
C ARG A 30 -16.79 4.43 -7.95
N ASN A 31 -15.96 5.21 -7.24
CA ASN A 31 -15.21 6.31 -7.83
C ASN A 31 -14.00 5.78 -8.62
N VAL A 32 -13.44 4.65 -8.19
CA VAL A 32 -12.41 3.91 -8.95
C VAL A 32 -13.04 3.38 -10.23
N ASN A 33 -14.17 2.68 -10.15
CA ASN A 33 -14.86 2.12 -11.33
C ASN A 33 -15.23 3.21 -12.34
N TRP A 34 -15.83 4.31 -11.90
CA TRP A 34 -16.10 5.46 -12.79
C TRP A 34 -14.85 6.04 -13.44
N PHE A 35 -13.71 6.02 -12.74
CA PHE A 35 -12.44 6.47 -13.32
C PHE A 35 -11.95 5.49 -14.40
N LEU A 36 -12.05 4.18 -14.15
CA LEU A 36 -11.67 3.14 -15.12
C LEU A 36 -12.58 3.11 -16.35
N GLU A 37 -13.90 3.24 -16.15
CA GLU A 37 -14.90 3.32 -17.23
C GLU A 37 -14.66 4.51 -18.17
N ARG A 38 -14.01 5.58 -17.69
CA ARG A 38 -13.63 6.76 -18.49
C ARG A 38 -12.27 6.60 -19.19
N GLY A 39 -11.68 5.41 -19.19
CA GLY A 39 -10.37 5.13 -19.77
C GLY A 39 -9.20 5.44 -18.83
N GLY A 40 -9.46 5.70 -17.54
CA GLY A 40 -8.41 5.74 -16.53
C GLY A 40 -7.79 4.35 -16.30
N ALA A 41 -6.61 4.32 -15.69
CA ALA A 41 -5.91 3.08 -15.38
C ALA A 41 -5.34 3.10 -13.95
N ILE A 42 -5.26 1.94 -13.31
CA ILE A 42 -4.50 1.78 -12.07
C ILE A 42 -3.03 1.59 -12.44
N LYS A 43 -2.15 2.42 -11.90
CA LYS A 43 -0.70 2.31 -12.10
C LYS A 43 -0.13 1.20 -11.21
N GLU A 44 -0.46 1.25 -9.91
CA GLU A 44 0.10 0.38 -8.89
C GLU A 44 -0.94 0.04 -7.82
N VAL A 45 -0.86 -1.19 -7.29
CA VAL A 45 -1.66 -1.65 -6.15
C VAL A 45 -0.75 -2.12 -5.04
N ARG A 46 -1.06 -1.70 -3.81
CA ARG A 46 -0.40 -2.16 -2.60
C ARG A 46 -1.43 -2.70 -1.61
N LEU A 47 -1.14 -3.85 -1.02
CA LEU A 47 -1.91 -4.40 0.09
C LEU A 47 -1.07 -4.28 1.36
N THR A 48 -1.64 -3.67 2.40
CA THR A 48 -0.97 -3.50 3.69
C THR A 48 -1.69 -4.33 4.74
N GLU A 49 -0.96 -5.25 5.37
CA GLU A 49 -1.43 -6.00 6.53
C GLU A 49 -1.27 -5.17 7.81
N SER A 50 -2.35 -5.02 8.56
CA SER A 50 -2.34 -4.37 9.87
C SER A 50 -1.81 -5.29 10.98
N GLU A 51 -1.56 -4.73 12.15
CA GLU A 51 -1.21 -5.51 13.36
C GLU A 51 -2.27 -6.58 13.69
N ALA A 52 -3.55 -6.26 13.46
CA ALA A 52 -4.66 -7.20 13.65
C ALA A 52 -4.74 -8.31 12.59
N GLY A 53 -3.89 -8.27 11.56
CA GLY A 53 -3.90 -9.22 10.44
C GLY A 53 -4.95 -8.96 9.39
N GLU A 54 -5.50 -7.75 9.37
CA GLU A 54 -6.45 -7.33 8.36
C GLU A 54 -5.72 -6.62 7.23
N TRP A 55 -6.17 -6.83 6.00
CA TRP A 55 -5.55 -6.29 4.81
C TRP A 55 -6.33 -5.08 4.29
N SER A 56 -5.64 -3.96 4.09
CA SER A 56 -6.18 -2.77 3.42
C SER A 56 -5.61 -2.63 2.01
N VAL A 57 -6.40 -2.06 1.10
CA VAL A 57 -6.00 -1.88 -0.31
C VAL A 57 -5.69 -0.42 -0.57
N TRP A 58 -4.55 -0.20 -1.21
CA TRP A 58 -4.07 1.11 -1.64
C TRP A 58 -3.83 1.12 -3.15
N LEU A 59 -4.22 2.23 -3.77
CA LEU A 59 -4.23 2.39 -5.22
C LEU A 59 -3.50 3.67 -5.62
N ARG A 60 -2.62 3.59 -6.61
CA ARG A 60 -2.15 4.75 -7.37
C ARG A 60 -2.81 4.74 -8.75
N LEU A 61 -3.48 5.83 -9.08
CA LEU A 61 -4.23 5.98 -10.33
C LEU A 61 -3.39 6.76 -11.36
N ALA A 62 -3.34 6.29 -12.60
CA ALA A 62 -2.60 6.96 -13.67
C ALA A 62 -3.13 8.39 -13.89
N GLY A 63 -2.23 9.36 -13.99
CA GLY A 63 -2.61 10.77 -14.16
C GLY A 63 -3.25 11.42 -12.93
N ARG A 64 -3.26 10.75 -11.77
CA ARG A 64 -3.62 11.34 -10.48
C ARG A 64 -2.43 11.27 -9.53
N SER A 65 -2.25 12.33 -8.76
CA SER A 65 -1.22 12.36 -7.73
C SER A 65 -1.69 11.64 -6.46
N GLY A 66 -0.74 11.03 -5.78
CA GLY A 66 -0.95 10.43 -4.47
C GLY A 66 -1.41 8.97 -4.49
N GLU A 67 -1.49 8.43 -3.29
CA GLU A 67 -1.97 7.10 -3.00
C GLU A 67 -3.34 7.21 -2.34
N HIS A 68 -4.26 6.36 -2.78
CA HIS A 68 -5.62 6.36 -2.29
C HIS A 68 -5.93 5.07 -1.56
N ARG A 69 -6.43 5.17 -0.34
CA ARG A 69 -6.85 4.01 0.45
C ARG A 69 -8.28 3.66 0.12
N LEU A 70 -8.56 2.41 -0.18
CA LEU A 70 -9.92 1.97 -0.48
C LEU A 70 -10.80 2.04 0.78
N ALA A 71 -11.90 2.79 0.69
CA ALA A 71 -12.85 3.01 1.78
C ALA A 71 -14.10 2.15 1.64
N MET A 72 -14.78 1.94 2.77
CA MET A 72 -16.07 1.23 2.83
C MET A 72 -17.19 1.99 2.09
N PHE A 73 -18.27 1.28 1.80
CA PHE A 73 -19.48 1.91 1.27
C PHE A 73 -20.07 2.88 2.31
N LYS A 74 -20.37 4.11 1.87
CA LYS A 74 -20.90 5.22 2.71
C LYS A 74 -20.04 5.66 3.92
N SER A 75 -18.85 5.11 4.13
CA SER A 75 -17.89 5.53 5.16
C SER A 75 -16.52 5.86 4.53
N ASP A 76 -15.71 6.65 5.21
CA ASP A 76 -14.31 6.91 4.86
C ASP A 76 -13.34 5.98 5.61
N ALA A 77 -13.90 5.13 6.49
CA ALA A 77 -13.15 4.06 7.13
C ALA A 77 -12.61 3.06 6.08
N PRO A 78 -11.41 2.50 6.30
CA PRO A 78 -10.79 1.59 5.36
C PRO A 78 -11.64 0.34 5.14
N ARG A 79 -11.71 -0.12 3.90
CA ARG A 79 -12.24 -1.44 3.57
C ARG A 79 -11.16 -2.47 3.86
N VAL A 80 -11.39 -3.28 4.88
CA VAL A 80 -10.45 -4.31 5.34
C VAL A 80 -10.87 -5.72 4.93
N TYR A 81 -9.89 -6.59 4.71
CA TYR A 81 -10.09 -7.99 4.33
C TYR A 81 -9.40 -8.92 5.33
N ARG A 82 -10.04 -10.04 5.67
CA ARG A 82 -9.49 -11.02 6.62
C ARG A 82 -8.27 -11.78 6.12
N ASP A 83 -8.12 -11.87 4.80
CA ASP A 83 -7.03 -12.59 4.16
C ASP A 83 -6.60 -11.88 2.87
N VAL A 84 -5.33 -12.08 2.51
CA VAL A 84 -4.72 -11.46 1.33
C VAL A 84 -5.39 -11.93 0.03
N ALA A 85 -5.87 -13.18 -0.02
CA ALA A 85 -6.47 -13.75 -1.22
C ALA A 85 -7.77 -13.02 -1.60
N ARG A 86 -8.60 -12.66 -0.62
CA ARG A 86 -9.82 -11.86 -0.81
C ARG A 86 -9.51 -10.44 -1.28
N ALA A 87 -8.46 -9.82 -0.74
CA ALA A 87 -8.02 -8.50 -1.18
C ALA A 87 -7.54 -8.54 -2.64
N ILE A 88 -6.79 -9.58 -3.04
CA ILE A 88 -6.36 -9.81 -4.42
C ILE A 88 -7.55 -10.08 -5.33
N ALA A 89 -8.46 -10.98 -4.93
CA ALA A 89 -9.67 -11.30 -5.70
C ALA A 89 -10.49 -10.03 -5.96
N MET A 90 -10.70 -9.20 -4.95
CA MET A 90 -11.39 -7.92 -5.13
C MET A 90 -10.69 -7.01 -6.15
N CYS A 91 -9.36 -6.89 -6.11
CA CYS A 91 -8.65 -6.07 -7.11
C CYS A 91 -8.83 -6.61 -8.54
N ARG A 92 -8.88 -7.93 -8.71
CA ARG A 92 -9.06 -8.58 -10.01
C ARG A 92 -10.50 -8.51 -10.50
N ASP A 93 -11.45 -8.81 -9.62
CA ASP A 93 -12.86 -8.97 -9.98
C ASP A 93 -13.56 -7.61 -10.08
N ASP A 94 -13.30 -6.68 -9.15
CA ASP A 94 -13.97 -5.38 -9.12
C ASP A 94 -13.29 -4.36 -10.04
N PHE A 95 -11.95 -4.41 -10.17
CA PHE A 95 -11.17 -3.40 -10.91
C PHE A 95 -10.48 -3.93 -12.18
N ALA A 96 -10.61 -5.22 -12.49
CA ALA A 96 -9.90 -5.86 -13.61
C ALA A 96 -8.37 -5.60 -13.59
N TYR A 97 -7.78 -5.47 -12.39
CA TYR A 97 -6.35 -5.22 -12.25
C TYR A 97 -5.56 -6.52 -12.25
N PHE A 98 -4.76 -6.72 -13.29
CA PHE A 98 -3.88 -7.89 -13.48
C PHE A 98 -2.38 -7.55 -13.41
N GLY A 99 -2.04 -6.34 -12.97
CA GLY A 99 -0.66 -5.93 -12.76
C GLY A 99 -0.05 -6.47 -11.45
N PRO A 100 1.22 -6.15 -11.18
CA PRO A 100 1.89 -6.51 -9.93
C PRO A 100 1.18 -5.94 -8.70
N ILE A 101 1.09 -6.73 -7.63
CA ILE A 101 0.53 -6.32 -6.35
C ILE A 101 1.64 -6.36 -5.29
N THR A 102 2.01 -5.21 -4.76
CA THR A 102 3.00 -5.09 -3.68
C THR A 102 2.35 -5.48 -2.35
N LEU A 103 2.98 -6.37 -1.59
CA LEU A 103 2.56 -6.70 -0.23
C LEU A 103 3.43 -5.94 0.78
N SER A 104 2.81 -5.36 1.79
CA SER A 104 3.45 -4.64 2.90
C SER A 104 2.80 -5.07 4.21
N THR A 105 3.53 -4.97 5.32
CA THR A 105 3.02 -5.32 6.66
C THR A 105 3.48 -4.28 7.65
N ASP A 106 2.54 -3.80 8.47
CA ASP A 106 2.80 -2.90 9.60
C ASP A 106 3.16 -3.69 10.87
N ARG A 107 3.03 -5.03 10.82
CA ARG A 107 3.34 -5.89 11.97
C ARG A 107 4.78 -5.74 12.40
N GLN A 108 4.95 -5.32 13.65
CA GLN A 108 6.24 -5.43 14.31
C GLN A 108 6.49 -6.89 14.72
N PRO A 109 7.73 -7.39 14.62
CA PRO A 109 8.07 -8.71 15.12
C PRO A 109 7.78 -8.77 16.62
N SER A 110 6.87 -9.64 17.02
CA SER A 110 6.52 -9.87 18.43
C SER A 110 7.73 -10.49 19.15
N GLY A 111 8.58 -9.65 19.77
CA GLY A 111 9.73 -10.11 20.54
C GLY A 111 10.99 -9.24 20.51
N ALA A 112 11.04 -8.16 19.72
CA ALA A 112 12.20 -7.27 19.71
C ALA A 112 12.12 -6.24 20.86
N GLY A 113 12.56 -6.62 22.06
CA GLY A 113 13.15 -5.67 23.00
C GLY A 113 12.28 -5.12 24.13
N ALA A 114 11.62 -5.97 24.91
CA ALA A 114 11.61 -5.70 26.35
C ALA A 114 13.01 -6.06 26.87
N LEU A 115 13.95 -5.11 26.81
CA LEU A 115 15.17 -5.20 27.61
C LEU A 115 14.71 -5.44 29.06
N PRO A 116 15.25 -6.45 29.78
CA PRO A 116 14.89 -6.65 31.16
C PRO A 116 15.21 -5.35 31.90
N SER A 117 14.21 -4.72 32.50
CA SER A 117 14.41 -3.63 33.44
C SER A 117 15.43 -4.11 34.47
N ALA A 118 16.64 -3.56 34.39
CA ALA A 118 17.61 -3.70 35.46
C ALA A 118 17.02 -2.95 36.66
N SER A 119 16.29 -3.67 37.51
CA SER A 119 16.04 -3.24 38.89
C SER A 119 17.40 -3.02 39.52
N GLN A 120 17.82 -1.76 39.59
CA GLN A 120 18.87 -1.34 40.50
C GLN A 120 18.30 -1.42 41.90
N ASP A 121 18.46 -2.59 42.51
CA ASP A 121 18.33 -2.78 43.94
C ASP A 121 19.52 -2.07 44.60
N LEU A 122 19.36 -0.76 44.85
CA LEU A 122 20.34 0.01 45.61
C LEU A 122 20.04 -0.21 47.10
N GLY A 123 20.55 -1.34 47.60
CA GLY A 123 20.56 -1.69 49.01
C GLY A 123 21.19 -0.58 49.85
N THR A 124 20.44 -0.17 50.87
CA THR A 124 20.88 0.73 51.94
C THR A 124 21.93 0.02 52.80
N ALA A 125 23.05 0.70 53.06
CA ALA A 125 23.94 0.44 54.19
C ALA A 125 24.48 1.77 54.71
#